data_AF-A0A965Q6L9-F1
#
_entry.id   AF-A0A965Q6L9-F1
#
_cell.length_a   1.000
_cell.length_b   1.000
_cell.length_c   1.000
_cell.angle_alpha   90.00
_cell.angle_beta   90.00
_cell.angle_gamma   90.00
#
_symmetry.space_group_name_H-M   'P 1'
#
loop_
_entity.id
_entity.type
_entity.pdbx_description
1 polymer ?
#
loop_
_entity_poly.entity_id
_entity_poly.type
_entity_poly.pdbx_seq_one_letter_code
_entity_poly.pdbx_strand_id
1 'polypeptide(L)'
;MRTALLVSLACLTLPTVAVAQRFSAIKGQVLTDSTELPIRGAEVSIPQLRLSVLSDSAGRFRITGVTPGRQLISVKRIGFSPVTAVFDFRSGDTVDTDFLLIKPITALKAVKVQGAKPFLGMAQFELHRANGFGRFLGPEELEKNSNRQLVEVLQMLPGPTLFRSNVSSSAWVAGGRGQQSAGNTFQLEQYDKAKGAPGGTCWAAVYLNGSPVFQGLPGEQLFDLSTLNVATIAGIEFYNGAASVPTEYNATRNTCGVLVIWLR
;
A
#
# COMPACT_ATOMS: atom_id res chain seq x y z
N MET A 1 66.68 -54.53 -3.96
CA MET A 1 65.81 -53.98 -5.03
C MET A 1 64.51 -53.54 -4.39
N ARG A 2 64.25 -52.23 -4.29
CA ARG A 2 63.00 -51.65 -3.76
C ARG A 2 62.43 -50.74 -4.85
N THR A 3 61.37 -51.19 -5.51
CA THR A 3 60.62 -50.47 -6.53
C THR A 3 59.67 -49.48 -5.87
N ALA A 4 59.80 -48.19 -6.21
CA ALA A 4 58.92 -47.13 -5.75
C ALA A 4 57.80 -46.90 -6.78
N LEU A 5 56.54 -46.98 -6.33
CA LEU A 5 55.35 -46.75 -7.14
C LEU A 5 54.92 -45.28 -6.98
N LEU A 6 55.01 -44.50 -8.05
CA LEU A 6 54.49 -43.13 -8.13
C LEU A 6 52.99 -43.16 -8.42
N VAL A 7 52.17 -42.69 -7.48
CA VAL A 7 50.72 -42.50 -7.67
C VAL A 7 50.48 -41.04 -8.04
N SER A 8 50.09 -40.82 -9.30
CA SER A 8 49.73 -39.50 -9.84
C SER A 8 48.31 -39.12 -9.38
N LEU A 9 48.19 -38.08 -8.55
CA LEU A 9 46.92 -37.57 -8.06
C LEU A 9 46.33 -36.57 -9.07
N ALA A 10 45.34 -37.00 -9.85
CA ALA A 10 44.61 -36.12 -10.77
C ALA A 10 43.59 -35.28 -9.98
N CYS A 11 43.84 -33.96 -9.91
CA CYS A 11 42.97 -33.00 -9.23
C CYS A 11 41.79 -32.63 -10.15
N LEU A 12 40.60 -33.15 -9.86
CA LEU A 12 39.36 -32.85 -10.56
C LEU A 12 38.79 -31.52 -10.04
N THR A 13 38.94 -30.42 -10.79
CA THR A 13 38.34 -29.12 -10.43
C THR A 13 36.87 -29.10 -10.87
N LEU A 14 35.95 -29.27 -9.94
CA LEU A 14 34.51 -29.07 -10.18
C LEU A 14 34.24 -27.55 -10.36
N PRO A 15 33.57 -27.13 -11.46
CA PRO A 15 33.17 -25.73 -11.62
C PRO A 15 32.14 -25.39 -10.54
N THR A 16 32.53 -24.50 -9.63
CA THR A 16 31.63 -23.89 -8.67
C THR A 16 30.70 -22.97 -9.44
N VAL A 17 29.44 -23.37 -9.60
CA VAL A 17 28.40 -22.48 -10.13
C VAL A 17 28.20 -21.39 -9.08
N ALA A 18 28.79 -20.22 -9.30
CA ALA A 18 28.54 -19.04 -8.50
C ALA A 18 27.06 -18.66 -8.68
N VAL A 19 26.22 -19.00 -7.71
CA VAL A 19 24.85 -18.51 -7.63
C VAL A 19 24.94 -17.00 -7.38
N ALA A 20 24.90 -16.21 -8.46
CA ALA A 20 24.83 -14.77 -8.34
C ALA A 20 23.58 -14.42 -7.52
N GLN A 21 23.78 -13.90 -6.30
CA GLN A 21 22.69 -13.37 -5.49
C GLN A 21 22.06 -12.23 -6.29
N ARG A 22 20.88 -12.49 -6.89
CA ARG A 22 20.15 -11.48 -7.63
C ARG A 22 19.58 -10.47 -6.66
N PHE A 23 20.25 -9.34 -6.54
CA PHE A 23 19.76 -8.20 -5.78
C PHE A 23 18.45 -7.68 -6.36
N SER A 24 17.61 -7.19 -5.47
CA SER A 24 16.37 -6.51 -5.79
C SER A 24 16.61 -5.00 -5.87
N ALA A 25 15.61 -4.28 -6.35
CA ALA A 25 15.58 -2.82 -6.38
C ALA A 25 14.25 -2.29 -5.87
N ILE A 26 14.25 -1.04 -5.43
CA ILE A 26 13.05 -0.25 -5.17
C ILE A 26 13.17 1.09 -5.90
N LYS A 27 12.08 1.54 -6.52
CA LYS A 27 11.96 2.84 -7.19
C LYS A 27 10.58 3.43 -6.93
N GLY A 28 10.45 4.72 -7.21
CA GLY A 28 9.17 5.43 -7.20
C GLY A 28 9.37 6.92 -6.98
N GLN A 29 8.35 7.60 -6.45
CA GLN A 29 8.38 9.02 -6.12
C GLN A 29 8.12 9.29 -4.64
N VAL A 30 8.68 10.38 -4.14
CA VAL A 30 8.33 10.97 -2.84
C VAL A 30 7.50 12.22 -3.11
N LEU A 31 6.26 12.22 -2.63
CA LEU A 31 5.27 13.26 -2.91
C LEU A 31 4.67 13.80 -1.61
N THR A 32 4.09 15.00 -1.67
CA THR A 32 3.20 15.49 -0.62
C THR A 32 1.91 14.68 -0.67
N ASP A 33 1.42 14.24 0.48
CA ASP A 33 0.16 13.51 0.52
C ASP A 33 -0.99 14.36 -0.02
N SER A 34 -1.19 15.58 0.52
CA SER A 34 -2.36 16.43 0.23
C SER A 34 -2.47 16.90 -1.23
N THR A 35 -1.38 17.32 -1.84
CA THR A 35 -1.37 17.96 -3.17
C THR A 35 -0.68 17.14 -4.25
N GLU A 36 -0.18 15.95 -3.91
CA GLU A 36 0.53 15.06 -4.84
C GLU A 36 1.78 15.68 -5.50
N LEU A 37 2.30 16.78 -4.94
CA LEU A 37 3.46 17.49 -5.46
C LEU A 37 4.76 16.75 -5.13
N PRO A 38 5.73 16.70 -6.04
CA PRO A 38 7.01 16.05 -5.79
C PRO A 38 7.82 16.74 -4.69
N ILE A 39 8.42 15.93 -3.83
CA ILE A 39 9.32 16.37 -2.76
C ILE A 39 10.75 16.08 -3.16
N ARG A 40 11.52 17.13 -3.46
CA ARG A 40 12.96 17.04 -3.71
C ARG A 40 13.77 16.89 -2.42
N GLY A 41 14.81 16.07 -2.47
CA GLY A 41 15.79 15.93 -1.39
C GLY A 41 15.22 15.25 -0.15
N ALA A 42 14.18 14.44 -0.30
CA ALA A 42 13.77 13.50 0.73
C ALA A 42 14.75 12.32 0.73
N GLU A 43 15.21 11.93 1.90
CA GLU A 43 16.08 10.78 2.09
C GLU A 43 15.22 9.51 2.15
N VAL A 44 15.44 8.59 1.21
CA VAL A 44 14.87 7.24 1.22
C VAL A 44 15.99 6.29 1.63
N SER A 45 15.78 5.51 2.69
CA SER A 45 16.83 4.69 3.30
C SER A 45 16.37 3.29 3.66
N ILE A 46 17.30 2.33 3.61
CA ILE A 46 17.18 0.97 4.14
C ILE A 46 18.25 0.82 5.23
N PRO A 47 17.93 1.15 6.49
CA PRO A 47 18.94 1.24 7.55
C PRO A 47 19.73 -0.05 7.77
N GLN A 48 19.05 -1.20 7.67
CA GLN A 48 19.63 -2.53 7.86
C GLN A 48 20.74 -2.85 6.83
N LEU A 49 20.62 -2.30 5.62
CA LEU A 49 21.57 -2.50 4.52
C LEU A 49 22.52 -1.31 4.34
N ARG A 50 22.37 -0.24 5.13
CA ARG A 50 23.09 1.04 4.99
C ARG A 50 22.98 1.63 3.58
N LEU A 51 21.86 1.40 2.91
CA LEU A 51 21.55 1.98 1.61
C LEU A 51 20.72 3.25 1.80
N SER A 52 21.05 4.33 1.10
CA SER A 52 20.25 5.55 1.09
C SER A 52 20.39 6.29 -0.24
N VAL A 53 19.37 7.06 -0.59
CA VAL A 53 19.35 7.94 -1.76
C VAL A 53 18.48 9.17 -1.46
N LEU A 54 18.79 10.29 -2.11
CA LEU A 54 17.94 11.48 -2.07
C LEU A 54 17.02 11.51 -3.30
N SER A 55 15.77 11.91 -3.10
CA SER A 55 14.84 12.14 -4.21
C SER A 55 15.26 13.33 -5.09
N ASP A 56 15.08 13.19 -6.41
CA ASP A 56 15.41 14.21 -7.40
C ASP A 56 14.38 15.37 -7.43
N SER A 57 14.53 16.32 -8.37
CA SER A 57 13.60 17.45 -8.51
C SER A 57 12.16 17.06 -8.89
N ALA A 58 11.97 15.89 -9.50
CA ALA A 58 10.67 15.30 -9.78
C ALA A 58 10.23 14.32 -8.68
N GLY A 59 10.89 14.34 -7.52
CA GLY A 59 10.62 13.47 -6.38
C GLY A 59 11.05 12.02 -6.59
N ARG A 60 11.67 11.65 -7.71
CA ARG A 60 12.00 10.25 -8.02
C ARG A 60 13.18 9.77 -7.20
N PHE A 61 13.16 8.48 -6.86
CA PHE A 61 14.25 7.79 -6.20
C PHE A 61 14.42 6.38 -6.79
N ARG A 62 15.63 5.82 -6.63
CA ARG A 62 15.90 4.41 -6.92
C ARG A 62 17.03 3.89 -6.02
N ILE A 63 16.78 2.79 -5.33
CA ILE A 63 17.78 2.04 -4.57
C ILE A 63 17.93 0.66 -5.23
N THR A 64 19.16 0.29 -5.55
CA THR A 64 19.55 -1.03 -6.05
C THR A 64 20.40 -1.77 -5.02
N GLY A 65 20.63 -3.07 -5.19
CA GLY A 65 21.45 -3.83 -4.25
C GLY A 65 20.68 -4.26 -3.00
N VAL A 66 19.35 -4.27 -3.05
CA VAL A 66 18.52 -4.69 -1.92
C VAL A 66 18.58 -6.21 -1.80
N THR A 67 19.01 -6.72 -0.66
CA THR A 67 19.04 -8.17 -0.41
C THR A 67 17.61 -8.71 -0.25
N PRO A 68 17.30 -9.91 -0.77
CA PRO A 68 15.99 -10.54 -0.58
C PRO A 68 15.61 -10.68 0.90
N GLY A 69 14.31 -10.63 1.19
CA GLY A 69 13.71 -10.70 2.51
C GLY A 69 12.98 -9.42 2.93
N ARG A 70 12.45 -9.42 4.16
CA ARG A 70 11.73 -8.27 4.74
C ARG A 70 12.71 -7.15 5.11
N GLN A 71 12.55 -5.99 4.45
CA GLN A 71 13.36 -4.79 4.67
C GLN A 71 12.48 -3.65 5.16
N LEU A 72 12.95 -2.91 6.16
CA LEU A 72 12.34 -1.66 6.61
C LEU A 72 12.88 -0.51 5.75
N ILE A 73 11.97 0.24 5.13
CA ILE A 73 12.27 1.48 4.40
C ILE A 73 11.85 2.65 5.28
N SER A 74 12.72 3.66 5.40
CA SER A 74 12.42 4.92 6.07
C SER A 74 12.62 6.09 5.13
N VAL A 75 11.62 6.99 5.08
CA VAL A 75 11.63 8.21 4.28
C VAL A 75 11.55 9.43 5.17
N LYS A 76 12.51 10.36 5.01
CA LYS A 76 12.65 11.55 5.85
C LYS A 76 12.86 12.81 5.02
N ARG A 77 12.24 13.90 5.44
CA ARG A 77 12.48 15.25 4.91
C ARG A 77 12.19 16.30 5.98
N ILE A 78 13.05 17.30 6.11
CA ILE A 78 12.82 18.42 7.02
C ILE A 78 11.49 19.11 6.66
N GLY A 79 10.67 19.38 7.68
CA GLY A 79 9.33 19.97 7.51
C GLY A 79 8.23 18.98 7.17
N PHE A 80 8.51 17.67 7.22
CA PHE A 80 7.56 16.59 7.01
C PHE A 80 7.66 15.53 8.11
N SER A 81 6.57 14.83 8.38
CA SER A 81 6.58 13.67 9.26
C SER A 81 7.31 12.50 8.57
N PRO A 82 8.24 11.82 9.27
CA PRO A 82 8.94 10.67 8.70
C PRO A 82 7.97 9.51 8.49
N VAL A 83 8.23 8.70 7.47
CA VAL A 83 7.41 7.55 7.13
C VAL A 83 8.26 6.28 7.16
N THR A 84 7.72 5.17 7.67
CA THR A 84 8.38 3.87 7.69
C THR A 84 7.45 2.77 7.19
N ALA A 85 7.95 1.91 6.30
CA ALA A 85 7.19 0.81 5.73
C ALA A 85 8.06 -0.45 5.60
N VAL A 86 7.49 -1.64 5.77
CA VAL A 86 8.19 -2.91 5.61
C VAL A 86 7.80 -3.55 4.28
N PHE A 87 8.79 -3.93 3.46
CA PHE A 87 8.57 -4.62 2.18
C PHE A 87 9.34 -5.94 2.12
N ASP A 88 8.72 -6.97 1.54
CA ASP A 88 9.34 -8.32 1.39
C ASP A 88 9.97 -8.55 0.01
N PHE A 89 11.27 -8.27 -0.15
CA PHE A 89 11.94 -8.32 -1.44
C PHE A 89 12.24 -9.75 -1.91
N ARG A 90 11.82 -10.11 -3.11
CA ARG A 90 12.20 -11.40 -3.73
C ARG A 90 13.47 -11.25 -4.58
N SER A 91 14.20 -12.35 -4.78
CA SER A 91 15.42 -12.40 -5.60
C SER A 91 15.18 -11.82 -7.00
N GLY A 92 15.92 -10.76 -7.37
CA GLY A 92 15.80 -10.07 -8.66
C GLY A 92 14.55 -9.19 -8.85
N ASP A 93 13.72 -9.01 -7.82
CA ASP A 93 12.51 -8.20 -7.88
C ASP A 93 12.81 -6.69 -8.00
N THR A 94 11.92 -5.94 -8.65
CA THR A 94 11.94 -4.47 -8.59
C THR A 94 10.58 -4.00 -8.08
N VAL A 95 10.61 -3.43 -6.88
CA VAL A 95 9.45 -2.82 -6.24
C VAL A 95 9.27 -1.41 -6.79
N ASP A 96 8.07 -1.12 -7.30
CA ASP A 96 7.66 0.23 -7.70
C ASP A 96 6.67 0.77 -6.68
N THR A 97 7.02 1.82 -5.94
CA THR A 97 6.15 2.39 -4.90
C THR A 97 6.45 3.86 -4.61
N ASP A 98 5.38 4.62 -4.45
CA ASP A 98 5.46 6.01 -4.01
C ASP A 98 5.38 6.12 -2.49
N PHE A 99 5.99 7.18 -1.96
CA PHE A 99 5.94 7.56 -0.56
C PHE A 99 5.28 8.92 -0.41
N LEU A 100 4.20 8.97 0.38
CA LEU A 100 3.46 10.19 0.65
C LEU A 100 3.84 10.74 2.02
N LEU A 101 4.35 11.96 2.04
CA LEU A 101 4.74 12.64 3.26
C LEU A 101 3.73 13.74 3.58
N ILE A 102 3.33 13.80 4.85
CA ILE A 102 2.50 14.87 5.38
C ILE A 102 3.38 15.95 5.98
N LYS A 103 3.01 17.22 5.79
CA LYS A 103 3.54 18.29 6.64
C LYS A 103 2.90 18.10 8.03
N PRO A 104 3.66 18.14 9.13
CA PRO A 104 3.09 18.03 10.45
C PRO A 104 2.07 19.16 10.63
N ILE A 105 0.81 18.79 10.72
CA ILE A 105 -0.27 19.72 11.07
C ILE A 105 -0.15 19.95 12.57
N THR A 106 -0.16 21.21 13.01
CA THR A 106 -0.40 21.51 14.42
C THR A 106 -1.74 20.89 14.76
N ALA A 107 -1.76 19.83 15.57
CA ALA A 107 -2.98 19.09 15.87
C ALA A 107 -4.04 20.08 16.40
N LEU A 108 -5.05 20.36 15.58
CA LEU A 108 -6.24 21.04 16.08
C LEU A 108 -6.87 20.08 17.07
N LYS A 109 -7.18 20.58 18.28
CA LYS A 109 -7.87 19.81 19.33
C LYS A 109 -9.01 19.03 18.68
N ALA A 110 -8.96 17.70 18.80
CA ALA A 110 -10.04 16.83 18.36
C ALA A 110 -11.37 17.38 18.89
N VAL A 111 -12.25 17.78 17.99
CA VAL A 111 -13.60 18.22 18.35
C VAL A 111 -14.31 16.96 18.83
N LYS A 112 -14.52 16.84 20.14
CA LYS A 112 -15.39 15.82 20.71
C LYS A 112 -16.81 16.12 20.21
N VAL A 113 -17.26 15.35 19.23
CA VAL A 113 -18.68 15.34 18.86
C VAL A 113 -19.42 14.61 19.99
N GLN A 114 -20.02 15.37 20.90
CA GLN A 114 -20.95 14.85 21.89
C GLN A 114 -22.28 14.55 21.20
N GLY A 115 -22.66 13.28 21.07
CA GLY A 115 -24.03 12.93 20.72
C GLY A 115 -24.28 11.55 20.09
N ALA A 116 -23.30 10.95 19.42
CA ALA A 116 -23.51 9.63 18.81
C ALA A 116 -23.06 8.52 19.78
N LYS A 117 -23.87 7.45 19.93
CA LYS A 117 -23.38 6.19 20.50
C LYS A 117 -22.11 5.81 19.74
N PRO A 118 -20.96 5.59 20.40
CA PRO A 118 -19.74 5.26 19.67
C PRO A 118 -19.96 3.94 18.94
N PHE A 119 -20.10 4.03 17.62
CA PHE A 119 -20.12 2.88 16.72
C PHE A 119 -18.79 2.14 16.83
N LEU A 120 -18.80 0.82 16.59
CA LEU A 120 -17.61 -0.02 16.76
C LEU A 120 -16.45 0.55 15.93
N GLY A 121 -15.32 0.84 16.59
CA GLY A 121 -14.11 1.31 15.92
C GLY A 121 -14.02 2.82 15.65
N MET A 122 -15.03 3.63 16.00
CA MET A 122 -14.96 5.10 15.80
C MET A 122 -13.84 5.76 16.64
N ALA A 123 -13.46 5.18 17.77
CA ALA A 123 -12.29 5.67 18.53
C ALA A 123 -10.98 5.51 17.74
N GLN A 124 -10.85 4.43 16.97
CA GLN A 124 -9.70 4.18 16.11
C GLN A 124 -9.73 5.11 14.89
N PHE A 125 -10.90 5.29 14.29
CA PHE A 125 -11.11 6.29 13.23
C PHE A 125 -10.63 7.68 13.62
N GLU A 126 -11.06 8.15 14.79
CA GLU A 126 -10.67 9.48 15.29
C GLU A 126 -9.17 9.58 15.58
N LEU A 127 -8.56 8.50 16.07
CA LEU A 127 -7.12 8.43 16.28
C LEU A 127 -6.36 8.52 14.96
N HIS A 128 -6.76 7.75 13.94
CA HIS A 128 -6.16 7.82 12.61
C HIS A 128 -6.33 9.19 11.97
N ARG A 129 -7.53 9.76 12.05
CA ARG A 129 -7.83 11.10 11.53
C ARG A 129 -6.97 12.16 12.20
N ALA A 130 -6.74 12.05 13.51
CA ALA A 130 -5.89 12.98 14.26
C ALA A 130 -4.39 12.85 13.90
N ASN A 131 -3.93 11.64 13.53
CA ASN A 131 -2.55 11.42 13.05
C ASN A 131 -2.31 12.02 11.65
N GLY A 132 -3.38 12.23 10.87
CA GLY A 132 -3.35 13.01 9.63
C GLY A 132 -2.83 12.28 8.40
N PHE A 133 -2.54 10.97 8.49
CA PHE A 133 -2.22 10.14 7.33
C PHE A 133 -3.51 9.67 6.65
N GLY A 134 -3.59 9.73 5.32
CA GLY A 134 -4.76 9.26 4.57
C GLY A 134 -5.87 10.31 4.40
N ARG A 135 -7.03 9.87 3.91
CA ARG A 135 -8.20 10.70 3.62
C ARG A 135 -9.40 10.17 4.37
N PHE A 136 -10.19 11.08 4.95
CA PHE A 136 -11.25 10.72 5.87
C PHE A 136 -12.57 11.35 5.44
N LEU A 137 -13.66 10.59 5.54
CA LEU A 137 -15.02 11.12 5.58
C LEU A 137 -15.61 10.77 6.94
N GLY A 138 -15.96 11.80 7.70
CA GLY A 138 -16.52 11.65 9.04
C GLY A 138 -18.03 11.48 9.04
N PRO A 139 -18.63 11.30 10.23
CA PRO A 139 -20.07 11.16 10.38
C PRO A 139 -20.85 12.32 9.75
N GLU A 140 -20.38 13.56 9.92
CA GLU A 140 -21.04 14.76 9.42
C GLU A 140 -21.12 14.80 7.89
N GLU A 141 -20.03 14.43 7.19
CA GLU A 141 -20.01 14.35 5.73
C GLU A 141 -20.89 13.20 5.22
N LEU A 142 -20.86 12.05 5.90
CA LEU A 142 -21.62 10.87 5.51
C LEU A 142 -23.13 11.06 5.72
N GLU A 143 -23.55 11.73 6.78
CA GLU A 143 -24.96 12.05 7.05
C GLU A 143 -25.54 12.94 5.95
N LYS A 144 -24.80 13.98 5.54
CA LYS A 144 -25.19 14.88 4.44
C LYS A 144 -25.34 14.15 3.10
N ASN A 145 -24.68 13.01 2.94
CA ASN A 145 -24.67 12.21 1.72
C ASN A 145 -25.38 10.86 1.88
N SER A 146 -26.19 10.67 2.94
CA SER A 146 -26.82 9.38 3.28
C SER A 146 -27.72 8.78 2.19
N ASN A 147 -28.28 9.63 1.31
CA ASN A 147 -29.14 9.20 0.19
C ASN A 147 -28.36 8.92 -1.12
N ARG A 148 -27.03 9.07 -1.12
CA ARG A 148 -26.19 8.84 -2.31
C ARG A 148 -25.59 7.44 -2.31
N GLN A 149 -25.17 6.99 -3.48
CA GLN A 149 -24.40 5.75 -3.59
C GLN A 149 -23.00 5.92 -2.99
N LEU A 150 -22.50 4.89 -2.31
CA LEU A 150 -21.17 4.93 -1.69
C LEU A 150 -20.06 5.34 -2.67
N VAL A 151 -20.12 4.84 -3.90
CA VAL A 151 -19.13 5.16 -4.95
C VAL A 151 -19.10 6.66 -5.27
N GLU A 152 -20.24 7.35 -5.27
CA GLU A 152 -20.27 8.80 -5.51
C GLU A 152 -19.68 9.60 -4.35
N VAL A 153 -19.87 9.12 -3.14
CA VAL A 153 -19.32 9.73 -1.93
C VAL A 153 -17.81 9.53 -1.89
N LEU A 154 -17.33 8.33 -2.24
CA LEU A 154 -15.90 8.03 -2.35
C LEU A 154 -15.20 8.84 -3.46
N GLN A 155 -15.90 9.22 -4.53
CA GLN A 155 -15.35 10.11 -5.57
C GLN A 155 -14.96 11.50 -5.05
N MET A 156 -15.49 11.91 -3.90
CA MET A 156 -15.13 13.17 -3.26
C MET A 156 -13.75 13.10 -2.59
N LEU A 157 -13.24 11.88 -2.31
CA LEU A 157 -11.91 11.70 -1.75
C LEU A 157 -10.85 11.73 -2.88
N PRO A 158 -9.75 12.49 -2.71
CA PRO A 158 -8.63 12.41 -3.62
C PRO A 158 -7.85 11.10 -3.41
N GLY A 159 -7.48 10.44 -4.50
CA GLY A 159 -6.62 9.24 -4.49
C GLY A 159 -7.25 7.92 -4.91
N PRO A 160 -8.41 7.48 -4.39
CA PRO A 160 -9.00 6.22 -4.82
C PRO A 160 -9.47 6.33 -6.27
N THR A 161 -9.17 5.30 -7.06
CA THR A 161 -9.79 5.13 -8.39
C THR A 161 -10.99 4.22 -8.23
N LEU A 162 -12.14 4.64 -8.75
CA LEU A 162 -13.39 3.91 -8.58
C LEU A 162 -13.86 3.37 -9.92
N PHE A 163 -14.09 2.07 -9.97
CA PHE A 163 -14.56 1.37 -11.16
C PHE A 163 -16.02 0.99 -10.98
N ARG A 164 -16.87 1.41 -11.92
CA ARG A 164 -18.25 0.94 -12.02
C ARG A 164 -18.35 -0.06 -13.16
N SER A 165 -19.05 -1.15 -12.94
CA SER A 165 -19.34 -2.11 -14.01
C SER A 165 -20.27 -1.49 -15.05
N ASN A 166 -20.06 -1.86 -16.31
CA ASN A 166 -20.97 -1.58 -17.42
C ASN A 166 -21.96 -2.73 -17.69
N VAL A 167 -21.84 -3.86 -17.00
CA VAL A 167 -22.67 -5.07 -17.19
C VAL A 167 -23.38 -5.52 -15.91
N SER A 168 -23.11 -4.89 -14.76
CA SER A 168 -23.79 -5.11 -13.49
C SER A 168 -23.87 -3.82 -12.67
N SER A 169 -24.55 -3.84 -11.52
CA SER A 169 -24.56 -2.72 -10.57
C SER A 169 -23.28 -2.64 -9.71
N SER A 170 -22.33 -3.55 -9.92
CA SER A 170 -21.15 -3.70 -9.06
C SER A 170 -20.19 -2.52 -9.21
N ALA A 171 -19.48 -2.22 -8.13
CA ALA A 171 -18.42 -1.22 -8.14
C ALA A 171 -17.28 -1.57 -7.19
N TRP A 172 -16.08 -1.13 -7.53
CA TRP A 172 -14.85 -1.50 -6.83
C TRP A 172 -13.92 -0.31 -6.66
N VAL A 173 -13.04 -0.40 -5.65
CA VAL A 173 -12.00 0.58 -5.37
C VAL A 173 -10.62 0.03 -5.75
N ALA A 174 -9.87 0.83 -6.47
CA ALA A 174 -8.46 0.63 -6.77
C ALA A 174 -7.64 1.76 -6.18
N GLY A 175 -6.35 1.52 -6.00
CA GLY A 175 -5.42 2.58 -5.65
C GLY A 175 -5.16 3.49 -6.84
N GLY A 176 -5.12 4.80 -6.61
CA GLY A 176 -4.56 5.72 -7.59
C GLY A 176 -3.04 5.60 -7.73
N ARG A 177 -2.38 5.07 -6.69
CA ARG A 177 -0.92 4.83 -6.63
C ARG A 177 -0.62 3.58 -5.80
N GLY A 178 0.37 2.79 -6.18
CA GLY A 178 0.80 1.66 -5.36
C GLY A 178 1.52 0.54 -6.09
N GLN A 179 1.85 -0.48 -5.32
CA GLN A 179 2.78 -1.54 -5.70
C GLN A 179 2.18 -2.52 -6.70
N GLN A 180 2.79 -2.59 -7.87
CA GLN A 180 2.79 -3.80 -8.67
C GLN A 180 4.23 -4.13 -9.04
N SER A 181 4.80 -5.15 -8.41
CA SER A 181 5.91 -5.85 -9.05
C SER A 181 5.36 -6.48 -10.34
N ALA A 182 6.09 -6.38 -11.44
CA ALA A 182 5.66 -6.89 -12.76
C ALA A 182 5.27 -8.39 -12.79
N GLY A 183 5.56 -9.15 -11.72
CA GLY A 183 5.17 -10.56 -11.56
C GLY A 183 4.14 -10.85 -10.45
N ASN A 184 3.46 -9.85 -9.88
CA ASN A 184 2.59 -10.03 -8.70
C ASN A 184 1.23 -9.31 -8.80
N THR A 185 0.73 -9.06 -10.01
CA THR A 185 -0.63 -8.53 -10.21
C THR A 185 -1.65 -9.55 -9.71
N PHE A 186 -2.51 -9.12 -8.79
CA PHE A 186 -3.67 -9.90 -8.33
C PHE A 186 -4.44 -10.46 -9.52
N GLN A 187 -4.69 -11.77 -9.51
CA GLN A 187 -5.45 -12.43 -10.57
C GLN A 187 -6.92 -12.37 -10.21
N LEU A 188 -7.70 -11.67 -11.04
CA LEU A 188 -9.14 -11.59 -10.87
C LEU A 188 -9.80 -12.97 -10.95
N GLU A 189 -10.69 -13.25 -10.01
CA GLU A 189 -11.56 -14.41 -10.03
C GLU A 189 -12.55 -14.37 -11.19
N GLN A 190 -13.03 -15.54 -11.62
CA GLN A 190 -14.01 -15.63 -12.70
C GLN A 190 -15.30 -14.88 -12.35
N TYR A 191 -15.67 -14.87 -11.07
CA TYR A 191 -16.83 -14.13 -10.57
C TYR A 191 -16.71 -12.62 -10.84
N ASP A 192 -15.57 -12.01 -10.50
CA ASP A 192 -15.35 -10.58 -10.70
C ASP A 192 -15.29 -10.22 -12.19
N LYS A 193 -14.68 -11.08 -13.01
CA LYS A 193 -14.67 -10.94 -14.47
C LYS A 193 -16.09 -10.97 -15.05
N ALA A 194 -16.92 -11.90 -14.60
CA ALA A 194 -18.31 -12.01 -15.04
C ALA A 194 -19.15 -10.79 -14.66
N LYS A 195 -18.81 -10.14 -13.53
CA LYS A 195 -19.41 -8.86 -13.12
C LYS A 195 -18.84 -7.64 -13.86
N GLY A 196 -17.82 -7.80 -14.71
CA GLY A 196 -17.22 -6.72 -15.50
C GLY A 196 -16.04 -6.00 -14.85
N ALA A 197 -15.38 -6.61 -13.86
CA ALA A 197 -14.18 -6.03 -13.27
C ALA A 197 -13.01 -6.03 -14.29
N PRO A 198 -12.34 -4.89 -14.53
CA PRO A 198 -11.22 -4.80 -15.47
C PRO A 198 -9.97 -5.52 -14.95
N GLY A 199 -9.41 -6.42 -15.77
CA GLY A 199 -8.12 -7.06 -15.50
C GLY A 199 -6.94 -6.09 -15.53
N GLY A 200 -5.82 -6.49 -14.93
CA GLY A 200 -4.61 -5.65 -14.86
C GLY A 200 -4.69 -4.49 -13.87
N THR A 201 -5.81 -4.31 -13.19
CA THR A 201 -6.03 -3.24 -12.21
C THR A 201 -5.37 -3.56 -10.87
N CYS A 202 -4.81 -2.54 -10.20
CA CYS A 202 -4.33 -2.67 -8.83
C CYS A 202 -5.41 -2.29 -7.82
N TRP A 203 -6.17 -3.27 -7.36
CA TRP A 203 -7.27 -3.08 -6.42
C TRP A 203 -6.76 -2.64 -5.04
N ALA A 204 -7.54 -1.83 -4.33
CA ALA A 204 -7.22 -1.46 -2.95
C ALA A 204 -7.69 -2.57 -2.00
N ALA A 205 -6.97 -2.81 -0.91
CA ALA A 205 -7.48 -3.66 0.16
C ALA A 205 -8.72 -2.99 0.78
N VAL A 206 -9.68 -3.78 1.23
CA VAL A 206 -10.91 -3.29 1.85
C VAL A 206 -11.10 -3.92 3.23
N TYR A 207 -11.40 -3.08 4.21
CA TYR A 207 -11.66 -3.45 5.60
C TYR A 207 -13.02 -2.94 6.04
N LEU A 208 -13.80 -3.79 6.71
CA LEU A 208 -15.03 -3.41 7.40
C LEU A 208 -14.81 -3.56 8.90
N ASN A 209 -15.05 -2.50 9.67
CA ASN A 209 -14.86 -2.49 11.13
C ASN A 209 -13.48 -3.02 11.57
N GLY A 210 -12.43 -2.68 10.82
CA GLY A 210 -11.06 -3.13 11.07
C GLY A 210 -10.76 -4.59 10.67
N SER A 211 -11.74 -5.34 10.15
CA SER A 211 -11.55 -6.71 9.65
C SER A 211 -11.41 -6.72 8.13
N PRO A 212 -10.43 -7.44 7.55
CA PRO A 212 -10.26 -7.48 6.10
C PRO A 212 -11.41 -8.24 5.43
N VAL A 213 -11.96 -7.66 4.36
CA VAL A 213 -12.90 -8.32 3.45
C VAL A 213 -12.29 -8.54 2.06
N PHE A 214 -11.20 -7.85 1.74
CA PHE A 214 -10.37 -8.09 0.58
C PHE A 214 -8.95 -7.59 0.84
N GLN A 215 -7.93 -8.42 0.58
CA GLN A 215 -6.51 -8.09 0.74
C GLN A 215 -5.67 -8.51 -0.49
N GLY A 216 -6.33 -8.94 -1.57
CA GLY A 216 -5.67 -9.41 -2.78
C GLY A 216 -4.97 -10.75 -2.58
N LEU A 217 -5.46 -11.62 -1.69
CA LEU A 217 -4.95 -12.98 -1.54
C LEU A 217 -5.51 -13.88 -2.65
N PRO A 218 -4.79 -14.95 -3.06
CA PRO A 218 -5.30 -15.89 -4.06
C PRO A 218 -6.66 -16.48 -3.66
N GLY A 219 -7.64 -16.46 -4.58
CA GLY A 219 -8.99 -16.97 -4.33
C GLY A 219 -9.96 -15.96 -3.71
N GLU A 220 -9.52 -14.77 -3.31
CA GLU A 220 -10.42 -13.72 -2.83
C GLU A 220 -11.21 -13.08 -3.98
N GLN A 221 -12.46 -12.70 -3.70
CA GLN A 221 -13.27 -11.90 -4.62
C GLN A 221 -13.12 -10.43 -4.27
N LEU A 222 -13.24 -9.55 -5.27
CA LEU A 222 -13.26 -8.13 -5.01
C LEU A 222 -14.47 -7.74 -4.14
N PHE A 223 -14.24 -6.87 -3.16
CA PHE A 223 -15.34 -6.34 -2.36
C PHE A 223 -16.20 -5.38 -3.19
N ASP A 224 -17.47 -5.73 -3.37
CA ASP A 224 -18.44 -4.95 -4.15
C ASP A 224 -19.03 -3.82 -3.31
N LEU A 225 -18.59 -2.59 -3.58
CA LEU A 225 -19.02 -1.38 -2.87
C LEU A 225 -20.51 -1.08 -3.03
N SER A 226 -21.16 -1.62 -4.06
CA SER A 226 -22.59 -1.42 -4.29
C SER A 226 -23.46 -2.13 -3.24
N THR A 227 -22.87 -3.05 -2.47
CA THR A 227 -23.56 -3.78 -1.39
C THR A 227 -23.74 -2.97 -0.11
N LEU A 228 -23.08 -1.81 0.00
CA LEU A 228 -23.16 -0.94 1.18
C LEU A 228 -23.98 0.32 0.90
N ASN A 229 -24.77 0.72 1.90
CA ASN A 229 -25.49 1.99 1.90
C ASN A 229 -24.76 3.01 2.78
N VAL A 230 -24.62 4.25 2.33
CA VAL A 230 -23.97 5.33 3.11
C VAL A 230 -24.64 5.53 4.47
N ALA A 231 -25.95 5.32 4.57
CA ALA A 231 -26.70 5.43 5.82
C ALA A 231 -26.27 4.42 6.91
N THR A 232 -25.59 3.33 6.56
CA THR A 232 -25.06 2.34 7.50
C THR A 232 -23.60 2.58 7.88
N ILE A 233 -22.99 3.65 7.38
CA ILE A 233 -21.56 3.95 7.56
C ILE A 233 -21.41 5.08 8.58
N ALA A 234 -20.47 4.91 9.50
CA ALA A 234 -20.09 5.87 10.53
C ALA A 234 -18.83 6.65 10.17
N GLY A 235 -17.91 6.05 9.41
CA GLY A 235 -16.66 6.69 8.98
C GLY A 235 -15.99 5.94 7.84
N ILE A 236 -15.24 6.67 7.01
CA ILE A 236 -14.45 6.09 5.92
C ILE A 236 -13.03 6.64 5.98
N GLU A 237 -12.05 5.75 5.81
CA GLU A 237 -10.64 6.08 5.69
C GLU A 237 -10.07 5.52 4.38
N PHE A 238 -9.23 6.29 3.70
CA PHE A 238 -8.52 5.83 2.53
C PHE A 238 -7.04 6.21 2.58
N TYR A 239 -6.18 5.21 2.39
CA TYR A 239 -4.73 5.36 2.48
C TYR A 239 -4.08 5.04 1.14
N ASN A 240 -3.31 5.98 0.60
CA ASN A 240 -2.55 5.80 -0.62
C ASN A 240 -1.13 5.30 -0.29
N GLY A 241 -0.78 4.12 -0.81
CA GLY A 241 0.55 3.53 -0.66
C GLY A 241 0.83 2.94 0.72
N ALA A 242 1.62 1.86 0.76
CA ALA A 242 1.89 1.06 1.97
C ALA A 242 2.50 1.84 3.14
N ALA A 243 3.00 3.04 2.90
CA ALA A 243 3.73 3.85 3.86
C ALA A 243 2.82 4.79 4.68
N SER A 244 1.63 5.13 4.18
CA SER A 244 0.63 5.91 4.92
C SER A 244 -0.37 5.03 5.69
N VAL A 245 -0.33 3.72 5.45
CA VAL A 245 -1.26 2.74 6.02
C VAL A 245 -0.91 2.47 7.49
N PRO A 246 -1.88 2.61 8.43
CA PRO A 246 -1.70 2.21 9.81
C PRO A 246 -1.23 0.75 9.96
N THR A 247 -0.37 0.49 10.95
CA THR A 247 0.34 -0.80 11.11
C THR A 247 -0.56 -2.02 11.33
N GLU A 248 -1.77 -1.80 11.84
CA GLU A 248 -2.81 -2.80 12.01
C GLU A 248 -3.40 -3.29 10.69
N TYR A 249 -3.27 -2.51 9.61
CA TYR A 249 -3.72 -2.90 8.29
C TYR A 249 -2.55 -3.46 7.49
N ASN A 250 -2.79 -4.61 6.89
CA ASN A 250 -1.79 -5.30 6.11
C ASN A 250 -1.81 -4.72 4.69
N ALA A 251 -0.91 -3.78 4.41
CA ALA A 251 -0.62 -3.37 3.05
C ALA A 251 0.06 -4.55 2.33
N THR A 252 -0.73 -5.39 1.65
CA THR A 252 -0.19 -6.50 0.87
C THR A 252 0.44 -5.97 -0.42
N ARG A 253 1.44 -6.68 -0.96
CA ARG A 253 2.03 -6.38 -2.28
C ARG A 253 1.05 -6.54 -3.44
N ASN A 254 -0.14 -7.08 -3.19
CA ASN A 254 -1.15 -7.36 -4.20
C ASN A 254 -2.22 -6.27 -4.26
N THR A 255 -2.16 -5.29 -3.36
CA THR A 255 -3.12 -4.20 -3.28
C THR A 255 -2.45 -2.83 -3.37
N CYS A 256 -3.14 -1.88 -4.00
CA CYS A 256 -2.71 -0.49 -4.08
C CYS A 256 -3.60 0.35 -3.19
N GLY A 257 -3.14 0.59 -1.97
CA GLY A 257 -3.89 1.37 -0.98
C GLY A 257 -4.89 0.55 -0.18
N VAL A 258 -5.50 1.19 0.81
CA VAL A 258 -6.41 0.57 1.78
C VAL A 258 -7.63 1.46 1.96
N LEU A 259 -8.82 0.89 1.79
CA LEU A 259 -10.10 1.48 2.15
C LEU A 259 -10.61 0.83 3.45
N VAL A 260 -10.84 1.64 4.47
CA VAL A 260 -11.44 1.19 5.73
C VAL A 260 -12.82 1.83 5.87
N ILE A 261 -13.82 1.01 6.15
CA ILE A 261 -15.21 1.44 6.33
C ILE A 261 -15.66 1.03 7.73
N TRP A 262 -16.06 2.01 8.53
CA TRP A 262 -16.65 1.81 9.85
C TRP A 262 -18.17 1.83 9.72
N LEU A 263 -18.83 0.75 10.11
CA LEU A 263 -20.29 0.62 10.09
C LEU A 263 -20.91 1.09 11.40
N ARG A 264 -22.19 1.44 11.34
CA ARG A 264 -23.03 1.79 12.50
C ARG A 264 -23.52 0.57 13.26
#